data_AF-A0A2M8B2B8-F1
#
_entry.id   AF-A0A2M8B2B8-F1
#
_cell.length_a   1.000
_cell.length_b   1.000
_cell.length_c   1.000
_cell.angle_alpha   90.00
_cell.angle_beta   90.00
_cell.angle_gamma   90.00
#
_symmetry.space_group_name_H-M   'P 1'
#
loop_
_entity.id
_entity.type
_entity.pdbx_description
1 polymer ?
#
loop_
_entity_poly.entity_id
_entity_poly.type
_entity_poly.pdbx_seq_one_letter_code
_entity_poly.pdbx_strand_id
1 'polypeptide(L)'
;MEPHIPSSSPLPAEELAAYIGPKTGRYMRQFERFTRTGAARFVFSWNNAAAFLGLWWYLYRKMYGWALVDFGLSVLLGWTLFVPIVWGVARAVTGDYLYFRQADRKIREARPVSSAFGAPAADAAHLARLAAEGGVNAWVPWVAIGSVVLLFLLGALFFGLAWNAIPPLRELWPVPPGRWM
;
A
#
# COMPACT_ATOMS: atom_id res chain seq x y z
N MET A 1 15.29 -21.25 -8.16
CA MET A 1 13.91 -21.76 -8.19
C MET A 1 13.16 -20.88 -9.17
N GLU A 2 12.94 -21.36 -10.39
CA GLU A 2 12.08 -20.66 -11.34
C GLU A 2 10.68 -20.57 -10.72
N PRO A 3 10.04 -19.39 -10.73
CA PRO A 3 8.68 -19.27 -10.25
C PRO A 3 7.78 -20.12 -11.15
N HIS A 4 7.15 -21.14 -10.56
CA HIS A 4 6.13 -21.91 -11.26
C HIS A 4 4.98 -20.97 -11.65
N ILE A 5 4.75 -20.84 -12.95
CA ILE A 5 3.72 -19.98 -13.55
C ILE A 5 2.49 -20.86 -13.87
N PRO A 6 1.37 -20.77 -13.15
CA PRO A 6 0.15 -21.48 -13.52
C PRO A 6 -0.62 -20.74 -14.63
N SER A 7 -1.10 -21.50 -15.62
CA SER A 7 -1.70 -21.05 -16.89
C SER A 7 -3.15 -20.54 -16.80
N SER A 8 -3.68 -20.26 -15.61
CA SER A 8 -5.11 -19.95 -15.38
C SER A 8 -5.42 -18.47 -15.12
N SER A 9 -4.46 -17.58 -15.33
CA SER A 9 -4.70 -16.13 -15.35
C SER A 9 -5.14 -15.71 -16.76
N PRO A 10 -6.18 -14.87 -16.93
CA PRO A 10 -6.52 -14.25 -18.22
C PRO A 10 -5.36 -13.43 -18.82
N LEU A 11 -4.37 -13.09 -18.00
CA LEU A 11 -3.16 -12.37 -18.37
C LEU A 11 -1.91 -13.28 -18.29
N PRO A 12 -1.01 -13.24 -19.29
CA PRO A 12 0.29 -13.89 -19.28
C PRO A 12 1.07 -13.50 -18.04
N ALA A 13 1.61 -14.51 -17.36
CA ALA A 13 2.29 -14.30 -16.09
C ALA A 13 3.59 -13.50 -16.21
N GLU A 14 4.21 -13.45 -17.40
CA GLU A 14 5.39 -12.63 -17.69
C GLU A 14 5.07 -11.13 -17.63
N GLU A 15 3.96 -10.69 -18.25
CA GLU A 15 3.48 -9.30 -18.21
C GLU A 15 3.15 -8.88 -16.76
N LEU A 16 2.50 -9.79 -16.03
CA LEU A 16 2.15 -9.58 -14.64
C LEU A 16 3.39 -9.51 -13.74
N ALA A 17 4.38 -10.36 -13.97
CA ALA A 17 5.66 -10.35 -13.27
C ALA A 17 6.41 -9.04 -13.51
N ALA A 18 6.46 -8.58 -14.76
CA ALA A 18 7.06 -7.30 -15.13
C ALA A 18 6.38 -6.13 -14.41
N TYR A 19 5.04 -6.11 -14.36
CA TYR A 19 4.28 -5.06 -13.69
C TYR A 19 4.40 -5.07 -12.15
N ILE A 20 4.49 -6.24 -11.49
CA ILE A 20 4.56 -6.31 -10.02
C ILE A 20 5.97 -6.00 -9.49
N GLY A 21 7.01 -6.43 -10.23
CA GLY A 21 8.41 -6.27 -9.86
C GLY A 21 8.91 -7.27 -8.80
N PRO A 22 9.77 -6.88 -7.83
CA PRO A 22 10.55 -7.83 -7.02
C PRO A 22 9.74 -8.73 -6.06
N LYS A 23 8.45 -8.44 -5.84
CA LYS A 23 7.57 -9.24 -4.96
C LYS A 23 6.59 -10.14 -5.72
N THR A 24 6.84 -10.42 -7.00
CA THR A 24 5.95 -11.19 -7.89
C THR A 24 5.43 -12.50 -7.29
N GLY A 25 6.29 -13.33 -6.70
CA GLY A 25 5.87 -14.65 -6.19
C GLY A 25 4.79 -14.61 -5.08
N ARG A 26 4.70 -13.52 -4.31
CA ARG A 26 3.63 -13.36 -3.30
C ARG A 26 2.30 -13.00 -3.96
N TYR A 27 2.33 -12.08 -4.91
CA TYR A 27 1.14 -11.52 -5.53
C TYR A 27 0.55 -12.46 -6.59
N MET A 28 1.37 -13.22 -7.31
CA MET A 28 0.89 -14.26 -8.24
C MET A 28 -0.05 -15.25 -7.53
N ARG A 29 0.37 -15.78 -6.38
CA ARG A 29 -0.46 -16.69 -5.56
C ARG A 29 -1.78 -16.06 -5.09
N GLN A 30 -1.82 -14.74 -4.91
CA GLN A 30 -3.05 -14.04 -4.53
C GLN A 30 -3.94 -13.81 -5.76
N PHE A 31 -3.34 -13.43 -6.88
CA PHE A 31 -4.06 -13.16 -8.12
C PHE A 31 -4.69 -14.43 -8.70
N GLU A 32 -4.02 -15.58 -8.58
CA GLU A 32 -4.61 -16.89 -8.87
C GLU A 32 -5.92 -17.12 -8.13
N ARG A 33 -6.02 -16.69 -6.86
CA ARG A 33 -7.26 -16.85 -6.09
C ARG A 33 -8.40 -16.02 -6.67
N PHE A 34 -8.09 -14.88 -7.30
CA PHE A 34 -9.07 -14.00 -7.92
C PHE A 34 -9.47 -14.44 -9.33
N THR A 35 -8.67 -15.27 -10.00
CA THR A 35 -8.91 -15.75 -11.39
C THR A 35 -9.35 -17.21 -11.48
N ARG A 36 -9.36 -17.97 -10.37
CA ARG A 36 -9.71 -19.41 -10.31
C ARG A 36 -11.02 -19.81 -10.99
N THR A 37 -11.95 -18.88 -11.21
CA THR A 37 -13.27 -19.16 -11.82
C THR A 37 -13.38 -18.65 -13.27
N GLY A 38 -12.27 -18.23 -13.91
CA GLY A 38 -12.27 -17.67 -15.27
C GLY A 38 -12.74 -16.21 -15.37
N ALA A 39 -13.33 -15.66 -14.30
CA ALA A 39 -13.70 -14.26 -14.16
C ALA A 39 -13.06 -13.65 -12.91
N ALA A 40 -12.63 -12.39 -12.98
CA ALA A 40 -12.06 -11.64 -11.87
C ALA A 40 -13.09 -11.49 -10.73
N ARG A 41 -13.02 -12.38 -9.73
CA ARG A 41 -13.96 -12.37 -8.59
C ARG A 41 -13.26 -11.91 -7.32
N PHE A 42 -13.97 -11.09 -6.55
CA PHE A 42 -13.51 -10.69 -5.23
C PHE A 42 -13.43 -11.94 -4.33
N VAL A 43 -12.26 -12.16 -3.73
CA VAL A 43 -12.04 -13.15 -2.68
C VAL A 43 -11.53 -12.40 -1.47
N PHE A 44 -12.01 -12.79 -0.29
CA PHE A 44 -11.54 -12.19 0.96
C PHE A 44 -10.02 -12.39 1.10
N SER A 45 -9.28 -11.29 1.12
CA SER A 45 -7.83 -11.26 1.31
C SER A 45 -7.49 -10.24 2.38
N TRP A 46 -6.78 -10.63 3.42
CA TRP A 46 -6.35 -9.71 4.46
C TRP A 46 -4.95 -9.17 4.17
N ASN A 47 -4.85 -7.89 3.85
CA ASN A 47 -3.60 -7.18 3.61
C ASN A 47 -3.26 -6.25 4.80
N ASN A 48 -2.34 -6.72 5.63
CA ASN A 48 -1.83 -5.95 6.78
C ASN A 48 -1.22 -4.60 6.39
N ALA A 49 -0.50 -4.53 5.26
CA ALA A 49 0.15 -3.31 4.84
C ALA A 49 -0.88 -2.27 4.37
N ALA A 50 -1.92 -2.69 3.64
CA ALA A 50 -3.01 -1.80 3.26
C ALA A 50 -3.84 -1.36 4.48
N ALA A 51 -3.97 -2.19 5.53
CA ALA A 51 -4.69 -1.86 6.75
C ALA A 51 -4.01 -0.74 7.55
N PHE A 52 -2.73 -0.93 7.90
CA PHE A 52 -2.01 -0.05 8.82
C PHE A 52 -1.22 1.06 8.12
N LEU A 53 -0.79 0.85 6.88
CA LEU A 53 0.03 1.81 6.13
C LEU A 53 -0.74 2.50 4.99
N GLY A 54 -2.06 2.30 4.86
CA GLY A 54 -3.00 2.99 3.97
C GLY A 54 -2.40 3.85 2.86
N LEU A 55 -2.35 5.16 3.09
CA LEU A 55 -1.77 6.17 2.20
C LEU A 55 -0.40 5.77 1.66
N TRP A 56 0.53 5.43 2.55
CA TRP A 56 1.90 5.03 2.20
C TRP A 56 1.94 3.76 1.37
N TRP A 57 1.04 2.80 1.64
CA TRP A 57 0.93 1.58 0.86
C TRP A 57 0.44 1.86 -0.56
N TYR A 58 -0.58 2.70 -0.72
CA TYR A 58 -1.06 3.12 -2.04
C TYR A 58 0.00 3.90 -2.82
N LEU A 59 0.71 4.84 -2.18
CA LEU A 59 1.81 5.59 -2.80
C LEU A 59 2.99 4.69 -3.20
N TYR A 60 3.35 3.74 -2.34
CA TYR A 60 4.41 2.77 -2.60
C TYR A 60 4.09 1.91 -3.83
N ARG A 61 2.82 1.56 -4.04
CA ARG A 61 2.33 0.76 -5.19
C ARG A 61 1.87 1.58 -6.39
N LYS A 62 2.17 2.90 -6.43
CA LYS A 62 1.76 3.82 -7.50
C LYS A 62 0.24 3.87 -7.72
N MET A 63 -0.54 3.63 -6.69
CA MET A 63 -2.01 3.71 -6.70
C MET A 63 -2.47 5.13 -6.32
N TYR A 64 -2.02 6.15 -7.05
CA TYR A 64 -2.19 7.56 -6.67
C TYR A 64 -3.65 8.00 -6.52
N GLY A 65 -4.57 7.45 -7.33
CA GLY A 65 -6.00 7.74 -7.19
C GLY A 65 -6.55 7.27 -5.84
N TRP A 66 -6.19 6.06 -5.42
CA TRP A 66 -6.59 5.52 -4.11
C TRP A 66 -5.86 6.21 -2.96
N ALA A 67 -4.61 6.63 -3.16
CA ALA A 67 -3.89 7.45 -2.20
C ALA A 67 -4.60 8.79 -1.95
N LEU A 68 -5.11 9.44 -3.00
CA LEU A 68 -5.86 10.70 -2.87
C LEU A 68 -7.19 10.50 -2.13
N VAL A 69 -7.91 9.41 -2.42
CA VAL A 69 -9.13 9.04 -1.69
C VAL A 69 -8.83 8.79 -0.22
N ASP A 70 -7.76 8.04 0.09
CA ASP A 70 -7.34 7.75 1.46
C ASP A 70 -6.94 9.01 2.22
N PHE A 71 -6.21 9.91 1.58
CA PHE A 71 -5.83 11.21 2.13
C PHE A 71 -7.06 12.09 2.38
N GLY A 72 -7.94 12.24 1.39
CA GLY A 72 -9.15 13.03 1.51
C GLY A 72 -10.06 12.52 2.63
N LEU A 73 -10.24 11.20 2.73
CA LEU A 73 -11.05 10.61 3.79
C LEU A 73 -10.43 10.81 5.18
N SER A 74 -9.11 10.71 5.27
CA SER A 74 -8.36 10.94 6.51
C SER A 74 -8.41 12.41 6.95
N VAL A 75 -8.31 13.37 6.03
CA VAL A 75 -8.43 14.80 6.34
C VAL A 75 -9.86 15.17 6.73
N LEU A 76 -10.86 14.69 5.99
CA LEU A 76 -12.26 15.08 6.21
C LEU A 76 -12.90 14.38 7.40
N LEU A 77 -12.60 13.09 7.60
CA LEU A 77 -13.29 12.22 8.57
C LEU A 77 -12.35 11.49 9.53
N GLY A 78 -11.04 11.75 9.47
CA GLY A 78 -10.05 11.09 10.35
C GLY A 78 -10.16 11.47 11.82
N TRP A 79 -10.81 12.59 12.13
CA TRP A 79 -11.11 13.02 13.50
C TRP A 79 -12.25 12.20 14.14
N THR A 80 -13.00 11.43 13.35
CA THR A 80 -14.05 10.55 13.87
C THR A 80 -13.47 9.25 14.38
N LEU A 81 -14.12 8.61 15.36
CA LEU A 81 -13.65 7.34 15.90
C LEU A 81 -13.88 6.16 14.93
N PHE A 82 -15.04 6.13 14.26
CA PHE A 82 -15.48 4.96 13.51
C PHE A 82 -14.94 4.91 12.08
N VAL A 83 -14.84 6.04 11.39
CA VAL A 83 -14.45 6.07 9.96
C VAL A 83 -13.03 5.52 9.75
N PRO A 84 -12.00 5.90 10.54
CA PRO A 84 -10.66 5.34 10.38
C PRO A 84 -10.60 3.82 10.57
N ILE A 85 -11.39 3.28 11.51
CA ILE A 85 -11.46 1.85 11.81
C ILE A 85 -12.14 1.10 10.66
N VAL A 86 -13.35 1.52 10.27
CA VAL A 86 -14.12 0.89 9.19
C VAL A 86 -13.36 0.97 7.87
N TRP A 87 -12.79 2.14 7.57
CA TRP A 87 -11.97 2.32 6.38
C TRP A 87 -10.68 1.49 6.42
N GLY A 88 -10.03 1.38 7.57
CA GLY A 88 -8.87 0.51 7.77
C GLY A 88 -9.19 -0.95 7.45
N VAL A 89 -10.33 -1.46 7.92
CA VAL A 89 -10.81 -2.82 7.60
C VAL A 89 -11.15 -2.93 6.11
N ALA A 90 -11.84 -1.95 5.53
CA ALA A 90 -12.16 -1.94 4.11
C ALA A 90 -10.88 -2.03 3.26
N ARG A 91 -9.86 -1.25 3.58
CA ARG A 91 -8.53 -1.30 2.93
C ARG A 91 -7.83 -2.63 3.15
N ALA A 92 -7.89 -3.18 4.37
CA ALA A 92 -7.31 -4.47 4.69
C ALA A 92 -7.87 -5.58 3.78
N VAL A 93 -9.19 -5.56 3.59
CA VAL A 93 -9.92 -6.58 2.85
C VAL A 93 -9.82 -6.40 1.34
N THR A 94 -9.80 -5.15 0.87
CA THR A 94 -9.87 -4.84 -0.57
C THR A 94 -8.53 -4.52 -1.21
N GLY A 95 -7.47 -4.23 -0.44
CA GLY A 95 -6.20 -3.74 -0.96
C GLY A 95 -5.61 -4.62 -2.07
N ASP A 96 -5.51 -5.93 -1.85
CA ASP A 96 -4.95 -6.86 -2.84
C ASP A 96 -5.82 -6.95 -4.10
N TYR A 97 -7.15 -6.87 -3.96
CA TYR A 97 -8.08 -6.89 -5.08
C TYR A 97 -8.05 -5.60 -5.90
N LEU A 98 -7.98 -4.43 -5.24
CA LEU A 98 -7.85 -3.14 -5.91
C LEU A 98 -6.53 -3.06 -6.70
N TYR A 99 -5.45 -3.60 -6.13
CA TYR A 99 -4.17 -3.69 -6.82
C TYR A 99 -4.24 -4.63 -8.02
N PHE A 100 -4.87 -5.80 -7.87
CA PHE A 100 -5.13 -6.72 -8.99
C PHE A 100 -5.90 -6.05 -10.13
N ARG A 101 -7.00 -5.35 -9.83
CA ARG A 101 -7.80 -4.63 -10.85
C ARG A 101 -7.02 -3.53 -11.55
N GLN A 102 -6.17 -2.81 -10.82
CA GLN A 102 -5.33 -1.77 -11.42
C GLN A 102 -4.27 -2.39 -12.33
N ALA A 103 -3.63 -3.49 -11.90
CA ALA A 103 -2.68 -4.23 -12.72
C ALA A 103 -3.34 -4.75 -13.99
N ASP A 104 -4.50 -5.40 -13.88
CA ASP A 104 -5.25 -5.91 -15.03
C ASP A 104 -5.61 -4.81 -16.03
N ARG A 105 -6.16 -3.70 -15.53
CA ARG A 105 -6.49 -2.55 -16.37
C ARG A 105 -5.26 -1.99 -17.09
N LYS A 106 -4.14 -1.79 -16.38
CA LYS A 106 -2.93 -1.19 -16.96
C LYS A 106 -2.25 -2.10 -17.97
N ILE A 107 -2.20 -3.40 -17.70
CA ILE A 107 -1.66 -4.40 -18.63
C ILE A 107 -2.52 -4.42 -19.91
N ARG A 108 -3.85 -4.43 -19.77
CA ARG A 108 -4.77 -4.38 -20.92
C ARG A 108 -4.67 -3.08 -21.73
N GLU A 109 -4.52 -1.94 -21.07
CA GLU A 109 -4.30 -0.63 -21.73
C GLU A 109 -2.97 -0.57 -22.47
N ALA A 110 -1.93 -1.22 -21.95
CA ALA A 110 -0.59 -1.21 -22.54
C ALA A 110 -0.44 -2.17 -23.74
N ARG A 111 -1.38 -3.10 -23.92
CA ARG A 111 -1.36 -4.04 -25.06
C ARG A 111 -1.65 -3.30 -26.36
N PRO A 112 -0.76 -3.41 -27.38
CA PRO A 112 -1.06 -2.88 -28.70
C PRO A 112 -2.27 -3.62 -29.28
N VAL A 113 -3.11 -2.91 -30.04
CA VAL A 113 -4.34 -3.45 -30.66
C VAL A 113 -4.07 -4.72 -31.48
N SER A 114 -2.86 -4.84 -32.04
CA SER A 114 -2.36 -6.00 -32.77
C SER A 114 -2.12 -7.27 -31.92
N SER A 115 -2.05 -7.18 -30.60
CA SER A 115 -1.84 -8.29 -29.66
C SER A 115 -3.14 -8.84 -29.03
N ALA A 116 -4.30 -8.35 -29.46
CA ALA A 116 -5.61 -8.76 -28.96
C ALA A 116 -5.96 -10.25 -29.20
N PHE A 117 -5.17 -10.96 -30.00
CA PHE A 117 -5.41 -12.34 -30.45
C PHE A 117 -4.34 -13.36 -29.98
N GLY A 118 -3.74 -13.16 -28.80
CA GLY A 118 -2.95 -14.22 -28.15
C GLY A 118 -1.55 -14.46 -28.70
N ALA A 119 -1.00 -13.53 -29.49
CA ALA A 119 0.43 -13.52 -29.75
C ALA A 119 1.17 -13.11 -28.46
N PRO A 120 2.20 -13.85 -28.02
CA PRO A 120 2.99 -13.44 -26.87
C PRO A 120 3.66 -12.11 -27.23
N ALA A 121 3.22 -11.03 -26.60
CA ALA A 121 3.94 -9.76 -26.61
C ALA A 121 5.20 -9.91 -25.72
N ALA A 122 6.05 -10.87 -26.06
CA ALA A 122 7.40 -11.02 -25.54
C ALA A 122 8.34 -9.96 -26.15
N ASP A 123 7.80 -8.80 -26.51
CA ASP A 123 8.59 -7.64 -26.87
C ASP A 123 9.22 -7.11 -25.59
N ALA A 124 10.55 -7.23 -25.48
CA ALA A 124 11.31 -6.75 -24.34
C ALA A 124 11.00 -5.26 -24.02
N ALA A 125 10.68 -4.46 -25.05
CA ALA A 125 10.25 -3.08 -24.91
C ALA A 125 8.87 -2.93 -24.23
N HIS A 126 7.92 -3.83 -24.51
CA HIS A 126 6.61 -3.86 -23.86
C HIS A 126 6.74 -4.24 -22.38
N LEU A 127 7.53 -5.27 -22.06
CA LEU A 127 7.80 -5.68 -20.69
C LEU A 127 8.56 -4.59 -19.91
N ALA A 128 9.51 -3.90 -20.53
CA ALA A 128 10.21 -2.76 -19.91
C ALA A 128 9.25 -1.59 -19.60
N ARG A 129 8.30 -1.31 -20.50
CA ARG A 129 7.26 -0.30 -20.25
C ARG A 129 6.34 -0.70 -19.11
N LEU A 130 5.88 -1.95 -19.06
CA LEU A 130 5.08 -2.47 -17.95
C LEU A 130 5.82 -2.40 -16.61
N ALA A 131 7.13 -2.67 -16.61
CA ALA A 131 7.97 -2.55 -15.41
C ALA A 131 8.15 -1.10 -14.95
N ALA A 132 8.25 -0.15 -15.89
CA ALA A 132 8.35 1.27 -15.59
C ALA A 132 7.03 1.87 -15.06
N GLU A 133 5.90 1.51 -15.67
CA GLU A 133 4.57 1.93 -15.23
C GLU A 133 4.17 1.25 -13.91
N GLY A 134 4.50 -0.04 -13.78
CA GLY A 134 4.34 -0.84 -12.58
C GLY A 134 5.46 -0.64 -11.57
N GLY A 135 5.73 -1.68 -10.78
CA GLY A 135 6.77 -1.69 -9.77
C GLY A 135 6.38 -0.91 -8.50
N VAL A 136 7.41 -0.49 -7.76
CA VAL A 136 7.27 0.13 -6.45
C VAL A 136 8.16 1.34 -6.31
N ASN A 137 7.69 2.37 -5.60
CA ASN A 137 8.49 3.55 -5.31
C ASN A 137 9.37 3.29 -4.07
N ALA A 138 10.64 2.92 -4.28
CA ALA A 138 11.57 2.55 -3.21
C ALA A 138 11.86 3.68 -2.20
N TRP A 139 11.62 4.94 -2.57
CA TRP A 139 11.79 6.10 -1.69
C TRP A 139 10.61 6.28 -0.70
N VAL A 140 9.42 5.77 -1.03
CA VAL A 140 8.20 5.99 -0.23
C VAL A 140 8.30 5.43 1.19
N PRO A 141 8.84 4.21 1.43
CA PRO A 141 9.03 3.71 2.79
C PRO A 141 9.94 4.60 3.63
N TRP A 142 11.00 5.17 3.04
CA TRP A 142 11.92 6.07 3.74
C TRP A 142 11.24 7.38 4.13
N VAL A 143 10.44 7.96 3.22
CA VAL A 143 9.66 9.16 3.53
C VAL A 143 8.58 8.86 4.58
N ALA A 144 7.93 7.70 4.51
CA ALA A 144 6.97 7.28 5.53
C ALA A 144 7.65 7.20 6.92
N ILE A 145 8.80 6.54 7.03
CA ILE A 145 9.56 6.45 8.29
C ILE A 145 9.97 7.85 8.76
N GLY A 146 10.53 8.68 7.87
CA GLY A 146 10.96 10.03 8.20
C GLY A 146 9.81 10.91 8.71
N SER A 147 8.62 10.81 8.10
CA SER A 147 7.44 11.55 8.53
C SER A 147 6.93 11.11 9.91
N VAL A 148 6.96 9.80 10.21
CA VAL A 148 6.61 9.29 11.55
C VAL A 148 7.60 9.78 12.60
N VAL A 149 8.91 9.67 12.34
CA VAL A 149 9.95 10.17 13.25
C VAL A 149 9.78 11.67 13.50
N LEU A 150 9.55 12.46 12.45
CA LEU A 150 9.31 13.90 12.56
C LEU A 150 8.08 14.20 13.45
N LEU A 151 6.97 13.49 13.26
CA LEU A 151 5.77 13.66 14.09
C LEU A 151 6.05 13.33 15.56
N PHE A 152 6.82 12.27 15.84
CA PHE A 152 7.22 11.94 17.22
C PHE A 152 8.11 13.02 17.84
N LEU A 153 9.07 13.56 17.08
CA LEU A 153 9.94 14.64 17.55
C LEU A 153 9.15 15.92 17.84
N LEU A 154 8.24 16.29 16.95
CA LEU A 154 7.35 17.44 17.15
C LEU A 154 6.42 17.24 18.36
N GLY A 155 5.87 16.04 18.53
CA GLY A 155 5.06 15.68 19.68
C GLY A 155 5.85 15.75 21.00
N ALA A 156 7.07 15.24 21.02
CA ALA A 156 7.96 15.31 22.19
C ALA A 156 8.36 16.75 22.53
N LEU A 157 8.68 17.56 21.51
CA LEU A 157 8.95 18.99 21.68
C LEU A 157 7.74 19.72 22.26
N PHE A 158 6.56 19.53 21.67
CA PHE A 158 5.32 20.12 22.15
C PHE A 158 5.00 19.69 23.58
N PHE A 159 5.14 18.39 23.89
CA PHE A 159 4.95 17.88 25.25
C PHE A 159 5.94 18.53 26.23
N GLY A 160 7.22 18.63 25.88
CA GLY A 160 8.22 19.30 26.70
C GLY A 160 7.88 20.79 26.94
N LEU A 161 7.45 21.51 25.91
CA LEU A 161 7.02 22.91 26.04
C LEU A 161 5.78 23.04 26.92
N ALA A 162 4.75 22.21 26.69
CA ALA A 162 3.51 22.21 27.45
C ALA A 162 3.72 21.82 28.92
N TRP A 163 4.58 20.83 29.18
CA TRP A 163 4.95 20.39 30.53
C TRP A 163 5.60 21.52 31.34
N ASN A 164 6.47 22.32 30.71
CA ASN A 164 7.11 23.47 31.35
C ASN A 164 6.15 24.67 31.52
N ALA A 165 5.21 24.86 30.59
CA ALA A 165 4.31 26.01 30.57
C ALA A 165 3.07 25.88 31.48
N ILE A 166 2.63 24.67 31.84
CA ILE A 166 1.39 24.42 32.59
C ILE A 166 1.69 24.06 34.06
N PRO A 167 1.45 24.97 35.04
CA PRO A 167 1.74 24.75 36.47
C PRO A 167 1.11 23.54 37.16
N PRO A 168 -0.18 23.19 36.95
CA PRO A 168 -0.82 22.15 37.75
C PRO A 168 -0.30 20.72 37.48
N LEU A 169 0.43 20.47 36.39
CA LEU A 169 0.91 19.10 36.08
C LEU A 169 2.16 18.70 36.89
N ARG A 170 3.06 19.66 37.16
CA ARG A 170 4.26 19.44 37.98
C ARG A 170 3.95 19.27 39.46
N GLU A 171 2.84 19.83 39.93
CA GLU A 171 2.40 19.76 41.33
C GLU A 171 1.68 18.45 41.68
N LEU A 172 1.11 17.75 40.68
CA LEU A 172 0.45 16.46 40.87
C LEU A 172 1.40 15.27 41.07
N TRP A 173 2.68 15.42 40.69
CA TRP A 173 3.71 14.40 40.88
C TRP A 173 5.02 15.01 41.39
N PRO A 174 5.06 15.49 42.65
CA PRO A 174 6.27 16.05 43.24
C PRO A 174 7.34 14.96 43.33
N VAL A 175 8.54 15.24 42.83
CA VAL A 175 9.69 14.34 42.96
C VAL A 175 10.03 14.24 44.46
N PRO A 176 9.99 13.05 45.09
CA PRO A 176 10.36 12.91 46.49
C PRO A 176 11.83 13.35 46.65
N PRO A 177 12.14 14.25 47.60
CA PRO A 177 13.52 14.62 47.87
C PRO A 177 14.28 13.37 48.33
N GLY A 178 15.41 13.06 47.67
CA GLY A 178 16.34 12.00 48.11
C GLY A 178 16.40 10.72 47.26
N ARG A 179 15.80 10.66 46.06
CA ARG A 179 15.83 9.44 45.24
C ARG A 179 17.12 9.23 44.41
N TRP A 180 18.07 10.16 44.47
CA TRP A 180 19.34 10.10 43.72
C TRP A 180 20.52 10.66 44.54
N MET A 181 20.71 10.14 45.76
CA MET A 181 22.00 10.18 46.46
C MET A 181 22.48 8.75 46.67
#